data_AF-A0A529L9C1-F1
#
_entry.id   AF-A0A529L9C1-F1
#
_cell.length_a   1.000
_cell.length_b   1.000
_cell.length_c   1.000
_cell.angle_alpha   90.00
_cell.angle_beta   90.00
_cell.angle_gamma   90.00
#
_symmetry.space_group_name_H-M   'P 1'
#
loop_
_entity.id
_entity.type
_entity.pdbx_description
1 polymer ?
#
loop_
_entity_poly.entity_id
_entity_poly.type
_entity_poly.pdbx_seq_one_letter_code
_entity_poly.pdbx_strand_id
1 'polypeptide(L)'
;AGHQVRLVDAEFGPIPLDDVVRDALEDHPDFVLIGHSGSTSAHPTALLIARMIKEREPATIIIYGGVFPTYHWRDILAATDAFDFIVRGEGEAT
;
A
#
# COMPACT_ATOMS: atom_id res chain seq x y z
N ALA A 1 -13.54 -1.18 -14.16
CA ALA A 1 -12.81 -1.54 -15.40
C ALA A 1 -12.52 -0.26 -16.18
N GLY A 2 -11.34 -0.12 -16.78
CA GLY A 2 -10.89 1.12 -17.46
C GLY A 2 -9.79 1.91 -16.73
N HIS A 3 -9.14 1.31 -15.72
CA HIS A 3 -7.99 1.92 -15.03
C HIS A 3 -6.69 1.43 -15.66
N GLN A 4 -5.69 2.32 -15.74
CA GLN A 4 -4.31 1.91 -16.00
C GLN A 4 -3.75 1.33 -14.71
N VAL A 5 -3.28 0.09 -14.76
CA VAL A 5 -2.77 -0.63 -13.59
C VAL A 5 -1.35 -1.08 -13.89
N ARG A 6 -0.44 -0.79 -12.95
CA ARG A 6 0.93 -1.27 -12.95
C ARG A 6 1.18 -2.00 -11.64
N LEU A 7 1.82 -3.17 -11.72
CA LEU A 7 2.21 -3.95 -10.56
C LEU A 7 3.67 -3.65 -10.23
N VAL A 8 3.93 -3.26 -8.98
CA VAL A 8 5.29 -3.17 -8.42
C VAL A 8 5.47 -4.38 -7.50
N ASP A 9 6.34 -5.29 -7.90
CA ASP A 9 6.66 -6.47 -7.09
C ASP A 9 7.84 -6.16 -6.16
N ALA A 10 7.56 -6.16 -4.86
CA ALA A 10 8.56 -5.90 -3.81
C ALA A 10 9.19 -7.19 -3.24
N GLU A 11 8.90 -8.38 -3.78
CA GLU A 11 9.42 -9.67 -3.29
C GLU A 11 10.82 -10.04 -3.83
N PHE A 12 11.31 -9.40 -4.89
CA PHE A 12 12.54 -9.81 -5.56
C PHE A 12 13.80 -9.07 -5.09
N GLY A 13 14.52 -9.66 -4.14
CA GLY A 13 15.89 -9.26 -3.75
C GLY A 13 15.96 -8.06 -2.79
N PRO A 14 17.16 -7.56 -2.44
CA PRO A 14 17.29 -6.37 -1.61
C PRO A 14 16.99 -5.13 -2.47
N ILE A 15 15.75 -4.95 -2.90
CA ILE A 15 15.30 -3.69 -3.51
C ILE A 15 15.21 -2.68 -2.36
N PRO A 16 15.97 -1.58 -2.39
CA PRO A 16 15.78 -0.48 -1.46
C PRO A 16 14.33 0.01 -1.52
N LEU A 17 13.71 0.26 -0.37
CA LEU A 17 12.34 0.77 -0.33
C LEU A 17 12.18 2.10 -1.10
N ASP A 18 13.25 2.86 -1.26
CA ASP A 18 13.28 4.06 -2.09
C ASP A 18 12.97 3.77 -3.56
N ASP A 19 13.53 2.68 -4.09
CA ASP A 19 13.29 2.23 -5.46
C ASP A 19 11.84 1.77 -5.62
N VAL A 20 11.31 1.00 -4.65
CA VAL A 20 9.89 0.60 -4.64
C VAL A 20 8.97 1.82 -4.62
N VAL A 21 9.28 2.84 -3.82
CA VAL A 21 8.47 4.06 -3.70
C VAL A 21 8.58 4.91 -4.97
N ARG A 22 9.78 5.06 -5.53
CA ARG A 22 9.98 5.74 -6.82
C ARG A 22 9.16 5.05 -7.89
N ASP A 23 9.27 3.73 -7.99
CA ASP A 23 8.54 2.96 -8.98
C ASP A 23 7.04 3.06 -8.70
N ALA A 24 6.57 3.00 -7.46
CA ALA A 24 5.15 3.17 -7.13
C ALA A 24 4.59 4.56 -7.53
N LEU A 25 5.42 5.60 -7.54
CA LEU A 25 5.04 6.98 -7.89
C LEU A 25 5.29 7.33 -9.36
N GLU A 26 5.86 6.42 -10.14
CA GLU A 26 6.00 6.61 -11.59
C GLU A 26 4.62 6.87 -12.23
N ASP A 27 4.58 7.89 -13.10
CA ASP A 27 3.38 8.43 -13.75
C ASP A 27 2.37 9.15 -12.83
N HIS A 28 2.75 9.48 -11.58
CA HIS A 28 1.91 10.22 -10.62
C HIS A 28 0.50 9.62 -10.46
N PRO A 29 0.40 8.40 -9.89
CA PRO A 29 -0.88 7.72 -9.79
C PRO A 29 -1.81 8.40 -8.78
N ASP A 30 -3.10 8.45 -9.11
CA ASP A 30 -4.14 8.87 -8.17
C ASP A 30 -4.22 7.92 -6.95
N PHE A 31 -3.95 6.63 -7.17
CA PHE A 31 -4.10 5.57 -6.18
C PHE A 31 -2.88 4.64 -6.14
N VAL A 32 -2.43 4.29 -4.93
CA VAL A 32 -1.50 3.19 -4.68
C VAL A 32 -2.18 2.15 -3.81
N LEU A 33 -2.26 0.92 -4.32
CA LEU A 33 -2.84 -0.22 -3.62
C LEU A 33 -1.71 -1.07 -3.04
N ILE A 34 -1.62 -1.11 -1.71
CA ILE A 34 -0.66 -1.94 -1.00
C ILE A 34 -1.38 -3.20 -0.53
N GLY A 35 -0.99 -4.35 -1.07
CA GLY A 35 -1.51 -5.65 -0.69
C GLY A 35 -0.40 -6.56 -0.20
N HIS A 36 -0.67 -7.38 0.82
CA HIS A 36 0.21 -8.51 1.12
C HIS A 36 -0.57 -9.77 1.49
N SER A 37 -0.03 -10.90 1.03
CA SER A 37 -0.56 -12.25 1.27
C SER A 37 -0.12 -12.74 2.65
N GLY A 38 -0.97 -12.54 3.66
CA GLY A 38 -0.98 -13.36 4.88
C GLY A 38 0.04 -13.04 5.98
N SER A 39 1.21 -12.48 5.69
CA SER A 39 2.21 -12.29 6.76
C SER A 39 2.01 -10.98 7.54
N THR A 40 1.76 -11.10 8.85
CA THR A 40 1.78 -9.97 9.81
C THR A 40 3.11 -9.21 9.76
N SER A 41 4.21 -9.89 9.43
CA SER A 41 5.55 -9.26 9.35
C SER A 41 5.68 -8.24 8.21
N ALA A 42 4.76 -8.24 7.24
CA ALA A 42 4.76 -7.29 6.13
C ALA A 42 4.16 -5.92 6.50
N HIS A 43 3.36 -5.84 7.58
CA HIS A 43 2.71 -4.59 7.97
C HIS A 43 3.68 -3.43 8.27
N PRO A 44 4.79 -3.62 9.03
CA PRO A 44 5.77 -2.56 9.24
C PRO A 44 6.39 -2.03 7.94
N THR A 45 6.66 -2.92 6.98
CA THR A 45 7.19 -2.53 5.67
C THR A 45 6.14 -1.78 4.85
N ALA A 46 4.90 -2.25 4.81
CA ALA A 46 3.79 -1.57 4.15
C ALA A 46 3.57 -0.16 4.72
N LEU A 47 3.65 0.00 6.04
CA LEU A 47 3.53 1.29 6.70
C LEU A 47 4.69 2.23 6.34
N LEU A 48 5.92 1.71 6.29
CA LEU A 48 7.08 2.51 5.89
C LEU A 48 6.96 2.99 4.44
N ILE A 49 6.55 2.12 3.51
CA ILE A 49 6.29 2.49 2.11
C ILE A 49 5.20 3.56 2.03
N ALA A 50 4.08 3.38 2.73
CA ALA A 50 2.97 4.33 2.70
C ALA A 50 3.40 5.72 3.21
N ARG A 51 4.20 5.78 4.28
CA ARG A 51 4.75 7.05 4.80
C ARG A 51 5.68 7.71 3.80
N MET A 52 6.60 6.96 3.20
CA MET A 52 7.51 7.49 2.19
C MET A 52 6.76 8.02 0.96
N ILE A 53 5.66 7.37 0.56
CA ILE A 53 4.78 7.87 -0.49
C ILE A 53 4.14 9.19 -0.05
N LYS A 54 3.49 9.24 1.12
CA LYS A 54 2.85 10.48 1.62
C LYS A 54 3.82 11.65 1.81
N GLU A 55 5.08 11.37 2.13
CA GLU A 55 6.14 12.39 2.22
C GLU A 55 6.50 12.99 0.86
N ARG A 56 6.47 12.18 -0.22
CA ARG A 56 6.82 12.62 -1.58
C ARG A 56 5.63 13.20 -2.33
N GLU A 57 4.47 12.54 -2.21
CA GLU A 57 3.24 12.89 -2.92
C GLU A 57 2.04 12.74 -1.98
N PRO A 58 1.77 13.75 -1.12
CA PRO A 58 0.69 13.68 -0.13
C PRO A 58 -0.71 13.48 -0.73
N ALA A 59 -0.89 13.85 -2.00
CA ALA A 59 -2.16 13.77 -2.72
C ALA A 59 -2.52 12.34 -3.16
N THR A 60 -1.53 11.45 -3.31
CA THR A 60 -1.77 10.04 -3.69
C THR A 60 -2.61 9.34 -2.62
N ILE A 61 -3.71 8.73 -3.04
CA ILE A 61 -4.59 7.96 -2.15
C ILE A 61 -3.99 6.56 -1.96
N ILE A 62 -3.77 6.15 -0.72
CA ILE A 62 -3.19 4.86 -0.37
C ILE A 62 -4.27 3.94 0.20
N ILE A 63 -4.47 2.82 -0.48
CA ILE A 63 -5.44 1.80 -0.10
C ILE A 63 -4.67 0.58 0.40
N TYR A 64 -4.98 0.11 1.61
CA TYR A 64 -4.32 -1.04 2.22
C TYR A 64 -5.25 -2.25 2.29
N GLY A 65 -4.81 -3.36 1.70
CA GLY A 65 -5.61 -4.58 1.57
C GLY A 65 -4.81 -5.84 1.88
N GLY A 66 -5.53 -6.96 2.07
CA GLY A 66 -4.95 -8.26 2.39
C GLY A 66 -5.38 -8.78 3.77
N VAL A 67 -4.83 -9.93 4.13
CA VAL A 67 -5.29 -10.70 5.30
C VAL A 67 -5.12 -9.92 6.60
N PHE A 68 -3.94 -9.33 6.84
CA PHE A 68 -3.69 -8.58 8.08
C PHE A 68 -4.58 -7.33 8.20
N PRO A 69 -4.65 -6.42 7.22
CA PRO A 69 -5.58 -5.29 7.27
C PRO A 69 -7.03 -5.71 7.46
N THR A 70 -7.44 -6.85 6.88
CA THR A 70 -8.82 -7.35 7.02
C THR A 70 -9.21 -7.57 8.49
N TYR A 71 -8.30 -8.11 9.31
CA TYR A 71 -8.55 -8.41 10.72
C TYR A 71 -8.13 -7.28 11.67
N HIS A 72 -7.17 -6.44 11.28
CA HIS A 72 -6.57 -5.39 12.13
C HIS A 72 -6.93 -3.96 11.72
N TRP A 73 -7.91 -3.77 10.83
CA TRP A 73 -8.24 -2.45 10.25
C TRP A 73 -8.47 -1.34 11.29
N ARG A 74 -9.12 -1.64 12.42
CA ARG A 74 -9.40 -0.65 13.46
C ARG A 74 -8.13 -0.13 14.09
N ASP A 75 -7.23 -1.04 14.44
CA ASP A 75 -5.97 -0.70 15.11
C ASP A 75 -5.06 0.07 14.16
N ILE A 76 -5.03 -0.31 12.88
CA ILE A 76 -4.25 0.37 11.85
C ILE A 76 -4.75 1.82 11.68
N LEU A 77 -6.04 2.03 11.43
CA LEU A 77 -6.61 3.38 11.23
C LEU A 77 -6.51 4.25 12.50
N ALA A 78 -6.45 3.65 13.69
CA ALA A 78 -6.23 4.38 14.93
C ALA A 78 -4.75 4.77 15.13
N ALA A 79 -3.81 4.00 14.58
CA ALA A 79 -2.38 4.17 14.82
C ALA A 79 -1.69 5.09 13.80
N THR A 80 -2.26 5.28 12.60
CA THR A 80 -1.61 6.03 11.52
C THR A 80 -2.62 6.55 10.50
N ASP A 81 -2.30 7.68 9.88
CA ASP A 81 -3.04 8.32 8.79
C ASP A 81 -2.41 8.04 7.40
N ALA A 82 -1.26 7.37 7.37
CA ALA A 82 -0.57 6.98 6.14
C ALA A 82 -1.42 6.14 5.15
N PHE A 83 -2.46 5.46 5.64
CA PHE A 83 -3.42 4.73 4.80
C PHE A 83 -4.75 5.47 4.81
N ASP A 84 -5.27 5.86 3.65
CA ASP A 84 -6.54 6.57 3.53
C ASP A 84 -7.73 5.61 3.63
N PHE A 85 -7.58 4.40 3.07
CA PHE A 85 -8.61 3.37 3.09
C PHE A 85 -8.04 1.99 3.41
N ILE A 86 -8.86 1.17 4.06
CA ILE A 86 -8.58 -0.26 4.25
C ILE A 86 -9.68 -1.09 3.58
N VAL A 87 -9.28 -1.96 2.67
CA VAL A 87 -10.17 -2.94 2.05
C VAL A 87 -10.13 -4.23 2.86
N ARG A 88 -11.31 -4.70 3.27
CA ARG A 88 -11.49 -5.94 4.04
C ARG A 88 -12.01 -7.04 3.13
N GLY A 89 -11.40 -8.21 3.16
CA GLY A 89 -11.77 -9.34 2.29
C GLY A 89 -11.15 -9.24 0.89
N GLU A 90 -11.86 -9.78 -0.10
CA GLU A 90 -11.48 -9.75 -1.52
C GLU A 90 -11.64 -8.33 -2.09
N GLY A 91 -10.61 -7.83 -2.78
CA GLY A 91 -10.51 -6.44 -3.22
C GLY A 91 -10.87 -6.20 -4.69
N GLU A 92 -11.16 -7.26 -5.45
CA GLU A 92 -11.31 -7.24 -6.91
C GLU A 92 -12.55 -6.48 -7.40
N ALA A 93 -13.53 -6.27 -6.51
CA ALA A 93 -14.81 -5.63 -6.81
C ALA A 93 -15.11 -4.40 -5.94
N THR A 94 -14.14 -3.93 -5.15
CA THR A 94 -14.33 -2.83 -4.17
C THR A 94 -13.88 -1.49 -4.73
#